data_AF-A0A9E5YY24-F1
#
_entry.id   AF-A0A9E5YY24-F1
#
_cell.length_a   1.000
_cell.length_b   1.000
_cell.length_c   1.000
_cell.angle_alpha   90.00
_cell.angle_beta   90.00
_cell.angle_gamma   90.00
#
_symmetry.space_group_name_H-M   'P 1'
#
loop_
_entity.id
_entity.type
_entity.pdbx_description
1 polymer ?
#
loop_
_entity_poly.entity_id
_entity_poly.type
_entity_poly.pdbx_seq_one_letter_code
_entity_poly.pdbx_strand_id
1 'polypeptide(L)'
;MRIRGNNTLFFILELISGILVFVLTLSFGDIGLLGLILFFAGLIATRDVPDEREMALLFKATALHAACLGAIMAIIYFKFPGYNWFHGFISFGLITRGILGVVHFLKV
;
A
#
# COMPACT_ATOMS: atom_id res chain seq x y z
N MET A 1 -8.96 6.76 -21.26
CA MET A 1 -9.50 5.88 -20.20
C MET A 1 -10.10 6.76 -19.12
N ARG A 2 -11.39 6.59 -18.79
CA ARG A 2 -11.98 7.25 -17.61
C ARG A 2 -11.19 6.79 -16.39
N ILE A 3 -11.02 7.67 -15.39
CA ILE A 3 -10.30 7.39 -14.12
C ILE A 3 -10.91 6.18 -13.37
N ARG A 4 -12.17 5.85 -13.69
CA ARG A 4 -12.89 4.65 -13.27
C ARG A 4 -12.18 3.36 -13.71
N GLY A 5 -11.97 2.44 -12.78
CA GLY A 5 -11.35 1.13 -13.01
C GLY A 5 -9.84 1.14 -13.20
N ASN A 6 -9.16 2.27 -12.98
CA ASN A 6 -7.71 2.32 -13.13
C ASN A 6 -7.00 1.77 -11.87
N ASN A 7 -6.97 0.44 -11.76
CA ASN A 7 -6.30 -0.28 -10.69
C ASN A 7 -4.81 0.06 -10.58
N THR A 8 -4.14 0.35 -11.70
CA THR A 8 -2.75 0.81 -11.71
C THR A 8 -2.59 2.15 -10.99
N LEU A 9 -3.46 3.12 -11.27
CA LEU A 9 -3.45 4.41 -10.59
C LEU A 9 -3.74 4.25 -9.09
N PHE A 10 -4.68 3.38 -8.71
CA PHE A 10 -4.95 3.07 -7.31
C PHE A 10 -3.70 2.60 -6.57
N PHE A 11 -2.99 1.60 -7.12
CA PHE A 11 -1.78 1.07 -6.50
C PHE A 11 -0.60 2.05 -6.48
N ILE A 12 -0.51 2.96 -7.46
CA ILE A 12 0.46 4.07 -7.44
C ILE A 12 0.15 5.02 -6.28
N LEU A 13 -1.11 5.44 -6.13
CA LEU A 13 -1.52 6.33 -5.04
C LEU A 13 -1.32 5.66 -3.69
N GLU A 14 -1.57 4.36 -3.59
CA GLU A 14 -1.27 3.57 -2.41
C GLU A 14 0.22 3.56 -2.07
N LEU A 15 1.09 3.28 -3.05
CA LEU A 15 2.54 3.30 -2.86
C LEU A 15 3.03 4.67 -2.38
N ILE A 16 2.59 5.74 -3.03
CA ILE A 16 2.93 7.12 -2.64
C ILE A 16 2.45 7.41 -1.22
N SER A 17 1.24 6.96 -0.86
CA SER A 17 0.70 7.12 0.50
C SER A 17 1.54 6.39 1.53
N GLY A 18 1.98 5.16 1.24
CA GLY A 18 2.86 4.40 2.13
C GLY A 18 4.20 5.10 2.37
N ILE A 19 4.81 5.64 1.32
CA ILE A 19 6.06 6.43 1.41
C ILE A 19 5.82 7.71 2.22
N LEU A 20 4.72 8.43 1.97
CA LEU A 20 4.37 9.63 2.71
C LEU A 20 4.14 9.34 4.19
N VAL A 21 3.37 8.30 4.52
CA VAL A 21 3.16 7.89 5.92
C VAL A 21 4.50 7.56 6.57
N PHE A 22 5.39 6.83 5.90
CA PHE A 22 6.71 6.53 6.44
C PHE A 22 7.51 7.80 6.76
N VAL A 23 7.68 8.70 5.78
CA VAL A 23 8.48 9.92 5.93
C VAL A 23 7.88 10.89 6.96
N LEU A 24 6.55 11.06 6.93
CA LEU A 24 5.87 11.98 7.84
C LEU A 24 5.82 11.41 9.26
N THR A 25 5.69 10.10 9.45
CA THR A 25 5.71 9.50 10.80
C THR A 25 7.09 9.57 11.44
N LEU A 26 8.16 9.46 10.65
CA LEU A 26 9.53 9.71 11.13
C LEU A 26 9.74 11.16 11.58
N SER A 27 9.07 12.12 10.93
CA SER A 27 9.28 13.56 11.16
C SER A 27 8.32 14.16 12.19
N PHE A 28 7.09 13.65 12.28
CA PHE A 28 5.99 14.27 13.01
C PHE A 28 5.19 13.29 13.90
N GLY A 29 5.66 12.04 14.05
CA GLY A 29 4.96 11.02 14.84
C GLY A 29 3.58 10.69 14.27
N ASP A 30 2.56 10.65 15.12
CA ASP A 30 1.20 10.24 14.75
C ASP A 30 0.55 11.15 13.69
N ILE A 31 0.97 12.43 13.61
CA ILE A 31 0.50 13.37 12.58
C ILE A 31 0.85 12.86 11.18
N GLY A 32 1.88 12.03 11.05
CA GLY A 32 2.27 11.45 9.77
C GLY A 32 1.24 10.52 9.14
N LEU A 33 0.24 10.06 9.90
CA LEU A 33 -0.89 9.31 9.37
C LEU A 33 -1.77 10.12 8.41
N LEU A 34 -1.64 11.46 8.37
CA LEU A 34 -2.25 12.29 7.33
C LEU A 34 -1.82 11.91 5.91
N GLY A 35 -0.68 11.21 5.75
CA GLY A 35 -0.28 10.61 4.47
C GLY A 35 -1.29 9.61 3.90
N LEU A 36 -2.20 9.07 4.73
CA LEU A 36 -3.28 8.17 4.29
C LEU A 36 -4.38 8.86 3.48
N ILE A 37 -4.46 10.19 3.51
CA ILE A 37 -5.49 10.94 2.77
C ILE A 37 -5.43 10.60 1.27
N LEU A 38 -4.23 10.47 0.72
CA LEU A 38 -4.03 10.14 -0.68
C LEU A 38 -4.52 8.72 -1.01
N PHE A 39 -4.34 7.77 -0.09
CA PHE A 39 -4.82 6.40 -0.23
C PHE A 39 -6.36 6.37 -0.26
N PHE A 40 -7.01 7.06 0.68
CA PHE A 40 -8.48 7.13 0.72
C PHE A 40 -9.05 7.86 -0.50
N ALA A 41 -8.40 8.94 -0.95
CA ALA A 41 -8.79 9.64 -2.17
C ALA A 41 -8.68 8.72 -3.40
N GLY A 42 -7.59 7.95 -3.51
CA GLY A 42 -7.41 6.94 -4.55
C GLY A 42 -8.51 5.88 -4.52
N LEU A 43 -8.80 5.30 -3.36
CA LEU A 43 -9.85 4.30 -3.18
C LEU A 43 -11.23 4.80 -3.65
N ILE A 44 -11.58 6.05 -3.30
CA ILE A 44 -12.85 6.65 -3.72
C ILE A 44 -12.86 6.91 -5.23
N ALA A 45 -11.76 7.40 -5.78
CA ALA A 45 -11.64 7.76 -7.18
C ALA A 45 -11.66 6.55 -8.13
N THR A 46 -11.17 5.39 -7.67
CA THR A 46 -11.05 4.16 -8.47
C THR A 46 -12.04 3.07 -8.04
N ARG A 47 -13.09 3.42 -7.29
CA ARG A 47 -14.11 2.44 -6.90
C ARG A 47 -14.94 2.03 -8.12
N ASP A 48 -14.72 0.82 -8.59
CA ASP A 48 -15.57 0.18 -9.60
C ASP A 48 -15.69 -1.31 -9.28
N VAL A 49 -16.70 -1.96 -9.87
CA VAL A 49 -16.88 -3.41 -9.73
C VAL A 49 -15.77 -4.10 -10.55
N PRO A 50 -14.85 -4.82 -9.91
CA PRO A 50 -13.77 -5.49 -10.62
C PRO A 50 -14.29 -6.65 -11.45
N ASP A 51 -13.67 -6.93 -12.59
CA ASP A 51 -13.94 -8.14 -13.37
C ASP A 51 -13.29 -9.39 -12.73
N GLU A 52 -13.63 -10.59 -13.22
CA GLU A 52 -13.10 -11.84 -12.66
C GLU A 52 -11.56 -11.95 -12.76
N ARG A 53 -10.97 -11.37 -13.82
CA ARG A 53 -9.52 -11.37 -14.03
C ARG A 53 -8.83 -10.47 -13.03
N GLU A 54 -9.37 -9.27 -12.79
CA GLU A 54 -8.90 -8.31 -11.81
C GLU A 54 -9.00 -8.89 -10.40
N MET A 55 -10.10 -9.58 -10.07
CA MET A 55 -10.23 -10.27 -8.78
C MET A 55 -9.17 -11.37 -8.60
N ALA A 56 -8.86 -12.15 -9.63
CA ALA A 56 -7.80 -13.16 -9.56
C ALA A 56 -6.41 -12.54 -9.37
N LEU A 57 -6.12 -11.40 -10.02
CA LEU A 57 -4.88 -10.66 -9.84
C LEU A 57 -4.78 -10.05 -8.42
N LEU A 58 -5.86 -9.46 -7.91
CA LEU A 58 -5.95 -8.95 -6.55
C LEU A 58 -5.70 -10.03 -5.50
N PHE A 59 -6.28 -11.22 -5.69
CA PHE A 59 -6.07 -12.35 -4.80
C PHE A 59 -4.60 -12.78 -4.76
N LYS A 60 -3.96 -12.95 -5.93
CA LYS A 60 -2.53 -13.31 -6.02
C LYS A 60 -1.63 -12.25 -5.40
N ALA A 61 -1.90 -10.98 -5.67
CA ALA A 61 -1.17 -9.85 -5.08
C ALA A 61 -1.30 -9.85 -3.55
N THR A 62 -2.50 -10.11 -3.02
CA THR A 62 -2.77 -10.17 -1.57
C THR A 62 -2.06 -11.34 -0.89
N ALA A 63 -2.07 -12.53 -1.52
CA ALA A 63 -1.38 -13.69 -0.99
C ALA A 63 0.14 -13.47 -0.90
N LEU A 64 0.73 -12.87 -1.94
CA LEU A 64 2.16 -12.53 -1.95
C LEU A 64 2.49 -11.40 -0.96
N HIS A 65 1.59 -10.42 -0.83
CA HIS A 65 1.71 -9.31 0.12
C HIS A 65 1.84 -9.78 1.56
N ALA A 66 0.99 -10.71 1.99
CA ALA A 66 1.02 -11.22 3.37
C ALA A 66 2.38 -11.84 3.73
N ALA A 67 2.96 -12.62 2.80
CA ALA A 67 4.28 -13.23 3.01
C ALA A 67 5.41 -12.19 3.06
N CYS A 68 5.42 -11.24 2.12
CA CYS A 68 6.43 -10.18 2.09
C CYS A 68 6.34 -9.24 3.30
N LEU A 69 5.12 -8.85 3.68
CA LEU A 69 4.88 -7.97 4.82
C LEU A 69 5.31 -8.63 6.13
N GLY A 70 4.99 -9.91 6.33
CA GLY A 70 5.42 -10.66 7.51
C GLY A 70 6.94 -10.67 7.69
N ALA A 71 7.68 -10.91 6.60
CA ALA A 71 9.16 -10.89 6.62
C ALA A 71 9.72 -9.49 6.93
N ILE A 72 9.18 -8.44 6.30
CA ILE A 72 9.62 -7.06 6.54
C ILE A 72 9.33 -6.63 7.98
N MET A 73 8.14 -6.95 8.50
CA MET A 73 7.77 -6.62 9.87
C MET A 73 8.62 -7.36 10.91
N ALA A 74 8.98 -8.62 10.65
CA ALA A 74 9.92 -9.35 11.51
C ALA A 74 11.29 -8.67 11.56
N ILE A 75 11.83 -8.25 10.40
CA ILE A 75 13.11 -7.53 10.34
C ILE A 75 13.04 -6.22 11.12
N ILE A 76 11.97 -5.44 10.92
CA ILE A 76 11.78 -4.15 11.61
C ILE A 76 11.72 -4.35 13.12
N TYR A 77 10.95 -5.34 13.57
CA TYR A 77 10.81 -5.67 14.99
C TYR A 77 12.17 -5.99 15.65
N PHE A 78 12.99 -6.83 15.01
CA PHE A 78 14.29 -7.20 15.58
C PHE A 78 15.36 -6.12 15.47
N LYS A 79 15.35 -5.31 14.40
CA LYS A 79 16.40 -4.32 14.13
C LYS A 79 16.10 -2.93 14.69
N PHE A 80 14.83 -2.59 14.86
CA PHE A 80 14.39 -1.25 15.27
C PHE A 80 13.34 -1.34 16.39
N PRO A 81 13.70 -1.85 17.59
CA PRO A 81 12.74 -2.04 18.69
C PRO A 81 12.13 -0.73 19.22
N GLY A 82 12.80 0.42 19.00
CA GLY A 82 12.28 1.73 19.37
C GLY A 82 11.39 2.39 18.30
N TYR A 83 11.23 1.76 17.13
CA TYR A 83 10.34 2.27 16.09
C TYR A 83 8.89 1.89 16.38
N ASN A 84 7.97 2.81 16.12
CA ASN A 84 6.55 2.54 16.31
C ASN A 84 6.08 1.48 15.29
N TRP A 85 5.89 0.26 15.77
CA TRP A 85 5.46 -0.90 15.00
C TRP A 85 4.15 -0.69 14.25
N PHE A 86 3.22 0.11 14.78
CA PHE A 86 1.97 0.45 14.11
C PHE A 86 2.22 1.30 12.85
N HIS A 87 3.08 2.31 12.96
CA HIS A 87 3.48 3.14 11.80
C HIS A 87 4.24 2.32 10.76
N GLY A 88 5.10 1.41 11.20
CA GLY A 88 5.75 0.44 10.33
C GLY A 88 4.76 -0.43 9.58
N PHE A 89 3.83 -1.04 10.31
CA PHE A 89 2.85 -1.93 9.71
C PHE A 89 2.02 -1.23 8.63
N ILE A 90 1.54 -0.02 8.90
CA ILE A 90 0.75 0.75 7.92
C ILE A 90 1.62 1.14 6.73
N SER A 91 2.76 1.79 6.95
CA SER A 91 3.59 2.31 5.87
C SER A 91 4.15 1.19 4.97
N PHE A 92 4.79 0.18 5.57
CA PHE A 92 5.33 -0.95 4.82
C PHE A 92 4.24 -1.83 4.22
N GLY A 93 3.06 -1.94 4.87
CA GLY A 93 1.87 -2.56 4.31
C GLY A 93 1.46 -1.92 2.98
N LEU A 94 1.31 -0.59 2.96
CA LEU A 94 0.94 0.18 1.76
C LEU A 94 2.05 0.15 0.69
N ILE A 95 3.32 0.27 1.08
CA ILE A 95 4.45 0.24 0.14
C ILE A 95 4.50 -1.12 -0.56
N THR A 96 4.45 -2.21 0.20
CA THR A 96 4.57 -3.56 -0.35
C THR A 96 3.37 -3.91 -1.23
N ARG A 97 2.14 -3.61 -0.79
CA ARG A 97 0.94 -3.86 -1.59
C ARG A 97 0.91 -2.96 -2.83
N GLY A 98 1.28 -1.68 -2.69
CA GLY A 98 1.42 -0.74 -3.80
C GLY A 98 2.41 -1.24 -4.86
N ILE A 99 3.62 -1.66 -4.47
CA ILE A 99 4.61 -2.23 -5.41
C ILE A 99 4.03 -3.46 -6.12
N LEU A 100 3.48 -4.42 -5.37
CA LEU A 100 2.95 -5.65 -5.95
C LEU A 100 1.79 -5.39 -6.91
N GLY A 101 0.87 -4.49 -6.53
CA GLY A 101 -0.25 -4.10 -7.37
C GLY A 101 0.21 -3.38 -8.64
N VAL A 102 1.13 -2.41 -8.54
CA VAL A 102 1.71 -1.76 -9.73
C VAL A 102 2.35 -2.81 -10.65
N VAL A 103 3.15 -3.72 -10.13
CA VAL A 103 3.81 -4.75 -10.96
C VAL A 103 2.82 -5.67 -11.68
N HIS A 104 1.71 -6.04 -11.02
CA HIS A 104 0.72 -6.93 -11.61
C HIS A 104 -0.17 -6.23 -12.65
N PHE A 105 -0.57 -4.99 -12.39
CA PHE A 105 -1.51 -4.25 -13.24
C PHE A 105 -0.83 -3.41 -14.34
N LEU A 106 0.46 -3.08 -14.21
CA LEU A 106 1.21 -2.36 -15.25
C LEU A 106 1.68 -3.27 -16.40
N LYS A 107 1.62 -4.59 -16.21
CA LYS A 107 1.93 -5.61 -17.25
C LYS A 107 0.71 -6.04 -18.08
N VAL A 108 -0.48 -5.54 -17.76
CA VAL A 108 -1.76 -5.88 -18.39
C VAL A 108 -2.21 -4.74 -19.28
#